data_AF-A0A8H6C474-F1
#
_entry.id   AF-A0A8H6C474-F1
#
_cell.length_a   1.000
_cell.length_b   1.000
_cell.length_c   1.000
_cell.angle_alpha   90.00
_cell.angle_beta   90.00
_cell.angle_gamma   90.00
#
_symmetry.space_group_name_H-M   'P 1'
#
loop_
_entity.id
_entity.type
_entity.pdbx_description
1 polymer ?
#
loop_
_entity_poly.entity_id
_entity_poly.type
_entity_poly.pdbx_seq_one_letter_code
_entity_poly.pdbx_strand_id
1 'polypeptide(L)'
;MWMGKLYKINKLIDKHGGAQAIFNSNNDLVYGSEKELTLIIEYLYNSITSGTNSDIYSRYLLTTATTSKWPLYDKFYQAVKEDPAKLKFKFHIMYGQFDFMNSEAGEKLVKLLNENKVGAKYYEISEGGHNLYIDNPFDTNQKIFEIVSQDATKANNND
;
A
#
# COMPACT_ATOMS: atom_id res chain seq x y z
N MET A 1 -13.36 -4.71 10.43
CA MET A 1 -13.35 -5.55 11.63
C MET A 1 -12.07 -5.26 12.45
N TRP A 2 -12.07 -4.18 13.24
CA TRP A 2 -10.90 -3.64 13.95
C TRP A 2 -10.51 -4.48 15.18
N MET A 3 -11.51 -5.12 15.82
CA MET A 3 -11.37 -6.03 16.97
C MET A 3 -10.33 -7.15 16.77
N GLY A 4 -10.26 -7.74 15.58
CA GLY A 4 -9.30 -8.83 15.31
C GLY A 4 -7.84 -8.37 15.27
N LYS A 5 -7.58 -7.09 14.99
CA LYS A 5 -6.22 -6.52 14.95
C LYS A 5 -5.68 -6.26 16.36
N LEU A 6 -6.55 -5.88 17.31
CA LEU A 6 -6.18 -5.72 18.73
C LEU A 6 -5.75 -7.06 19.36
N TYR A 7 -6.38 -8.17 18.97
CA TYR A 7 -6.00 -9.50 19.46
C TYR A 7 -4.61 -9.96 18.99
N LYS A 8 -4.15 -9.48 17.82
CA LYS A 8 -2.81 -9.79 17.28
C LYS A 8 -1.70 -9.05 18.01
N ILE A 9 -1.97 -7.86 18.52
CA ILE A 9 -1.00 -7.05 19.29
C ILE A 9 -0.65 -7.77 20.60
N ASN A 10 -1.65 -8.33 21.30
CA ASN A 10 -1.42 -9.10 22.54
C ASN A 10 -0.53 -10.34 22.32
N LYS A 11 -0.73 -11.07 21.21
CA LYS A 11 0.15 -12.19 20.85
C LYS A 11 1.59 -11.77 20.56
N LEU A 12 1.78 -10.57 20.01
CA LEU A 12 3.10 -10.03 19.70
C LEU A 12 3.82 -9.61 20.99
N ILE A 13 3.09 -9.03 21.93
CA ILE A 13 3.60 -8.65 23.25
C ILE A 13 4.12 -9.88 24.01
N ASP A 14 3.34 -10.96 24.02
CA ASP A 14 3.74 -12.20 24.68
C ASP A 14 4.98 -12.83 24.03
N LYS A 15 5.08 -12.78 22.69
CA LYS A 15 6.21 -13.33 21.94
C LYS A 15 7.53 -12.61 22.22
N HIS A 16 7.49 -11.33 22.58
CA HIS A 16 8.67 -10.48 22.79
C HIS A 16 9.04 -10.30 24.28
N GLY A 17 8.62 -11.22 25.15
CA GLY A 17 9.01 -11.24 26.55
C GLY A 17 7.99 -10.62 27.52
N GLY A 18 6.77 -10.37 27.04
CA GLY A 18 5.70 -9.79 27.82
C GLY A 18 5.72 -8.26 27.85
N ALA A 19 4.67 -7.68 28.45
CA ALA A 19 4.46 -6.23 28.47
C ALA A 19 5.65 -5.45 29.05
N GLN A 20 6.30 -5.98 30.09
CA GLN A 20 7.42 -5.32 30.77
C GLN A 20 8.70 -5.20 29.93
N ALA A 21 8.86 -6.02 28.88
CA ALA A 21 10.05 -6.01 28.02
C ALA A 21 9.92 -5.04 26.84
N ILE A 22 8.71 -4.61 26.51
CA ILE A 22 8.39 -3.85 25.28
C ILE A 22 7.97 -2.43 25.61
N PHE A 23 7.25 -2.23 26.71
CA PHE A 23 6.72 -0.95 27.09
C PHE A 23 7.68 -0.26 28.05
N ASN A 24 8.35 0.79 27.55
CA ASN A 24 9.35 1.55 28.31
C ASN A 24 8.73 2.72 29.07
N SER A 25 7.46 3.05 28.79
CA SER A 25 6.67 4.01 29.54
C SER A 25 5.23 3.54 29.74
N ASN A 26 4.59 4.01 30.82
CA ASN A 26 3.18 3.74 31.09
C ASN A 26 2.22 4.25 30.00
N ASN A 27 2.67 5.17 29.13
CA ASN A 27 1.88 5.66 28.00
C ASN A 27 1.82 4.66 26.84
N ASP A 28 2.77 3.72 26.76
CA ASP A 28 2.83 2.74 25.66
C ASP A 28 1.79 1.62 25.85
N LEU A 29 1.07 1.61 26.97
CA LEU A 29 0.09 0.60 27.38
C LEU A 29 -1.36 1.02 27.14
N VAL A 30 -1.61 2.26 26.74
CA VAL A 30 -2.96 2.82 26.62
C VAL A 30 -3.14 3.32 25.19
N TYR A 31 -3.83 2.52 24.38
CA TYR A 31 -4.23 2.90 23.03
C TYR A 31 -5.75 2.86 22.92
N GLY A 32 -6.31 3.89 22.29
CA GLY A 32 -7.74 3.94 22.02
C GLY A 32 -8.57 4.08 23.30
N SER A 33 -8.01 4.73 24.32
CA SER A 33 -8.82 5.19 25.45
C SER A 33 -9.95 6.09 24.94
N GLU A 34 -11.07 6.14 25.67
CA GLU A 34 -12.20 6.99 25.30
C GLU A 34 -11.75 8.44 25.08
N LYS A 35 -10.81 8.92 25.89
CA LYS A 35 -10.21 10.24 25.75
C LYS A 35 -9.38 10.38 24.47
N GLU A 36 -8.53 9.42 24.11
CA GLU A 36 -7.74 9.49 22.87
C GLU A 36 -8.61 9.37 21.62
N LEU A 37 -9.58 8.48 21.63
CA LEU A 37 -10.53 8.34 20.53
C LEU A 37 -11.35 9.63 20.37
N THR A 38 -11.83 10.19 21.48
CA THR A 38 -12.50 11.50 21.46
C THR A 38 -11.57 12.60 20.96
N LEU A 39 -10.31 12.66 21.40
CA LEU A 39 -9.35 13.67 20.91
C LEU A 39 -9.01 13.52 19.42
N ILE A 40 -8.91 12.29 18.91
CA ILE A 40 -8.71 12.03 17.47
C ILE A 40 -9.96 12.42 16.69
N ILE A 41 -11.15 12.04 17.17
CA ILE A 41 -12.42 12.38 16.54
C ILE A 41 -12.64 13.90 16.57
N GLU A 42 -12.36 14.57 17.68
CA GLU A 42 -12.43 16.02 17.83
C GLU A 42 -11.39 16.72 16.95
N TYR A 43 -10.15 16.20 16.86
CA TYR A 43 -9.15 16.72 15.95
C TYR A 43 -9.60 16.62 14.49
N LEU A 44 -10.15 15.47 14.08
CA LEU A 44 -10.68 15.26 12.73
C LEU A 44 -11.91 16.14 12.47
N TYR A 45 -12.85 16.20 13.41
CA TYR A 45 -14.06 17.01 13.33
C TYR A 45 -13.73 18.50 13.28
N ASN A 46 -12.86 18.99 14.16
CA ASN A 46 -12.40 20.38 14.16
C ASN A 46 -11.58 20.69 12.90
N SER A 47 -10.79 19.75 12.38
CA SER A 47 -10.08 19.93 11.11
C SER A 47 -11.03 20.07 9.91
N ILE A 48 -12.17 19.37 9.94
CA ILE A 48 -13.22 19.45 8.91
C ILE A 48 -14.06 20.72 9.07
N THR A 49 -14.47 21.05 10.30
CA THR A 49 -15.45 22.11 10.59
C THR A 49 -14.84 23.50 10.78
N SER A 50 -13.58 23.58 11.24
CA SER A 50 -12.90 24.85 11.53
C SER A 50 -12.07 25.37 10.36
N GLY A 51 -12.01 24.63 9.24
CA GLY A 51 -11.21 24.98 8.06
C GLY A 51 -9.72 25.03 8.37
N THR A 52 -8.99 23.93 8.15
CA THR A 52 -7.53 24.00 8.20
C THR A 52 -6.99 24.85 7.05
N ASN A 53 -6.21 25.89 7.34
CA ASN A 53 -5.53 26.75 6.33
C ASN A 53 -4.39 26.04 5.57
N SER A 54 -4.23 24.73 5.74
CA SER A 54 -3.23 23.96 5.00
C SER A 54 -3.86 23.52 3.68
N ASP A 55 -3.64 24.32 2.64
CA ASP A 55 -3.96 24.00 1.24
C ASP A 55 -3.47 22.60 0.84
N ILE A 56 -2.37 22.15 1.47
CA ILE A 56 -1.77 20.83 1.33
C ILE A 56 -2.71 19.72 1.85
N TYR A 57 -3.38 19.91 2.97
CA TYR A 57 -4.26 18.88 3.57
C TYR A 57 -5.58 18.73 2.79
N SER A 58 -6.24 19.84 2.42
CA SER A 58 -7.41 19.78 1.53
C SER A 58 -7.03 19.16 0.20
N ARG A 59 -5.83 19.45 -0.33
CA ARG A 59 -5.33 18.81 -1.55
C ARG A 59 -5.12 17.32 -1.38
N TYR A 60 -4.64 16.80 -0.24
CA TYR A 60 -4.47 15.35 0.00
C TYR A 60 -5.80 14.61 0.22
N LEU A 61 -6.72 15.22 0.96
CA LEU A 61 -8.05 14.66 1.20
C LEU A 61 -8.89 14.66 -0.09
N LEU A 62 -8.76 15.71 -0.90
CA LEU A 62 -9.44 15.89 -2.19
C LEU A 62 -8.56 15.51 -3.39
N THR A 63 -7.40 14.86 -3.19
CA THR A 63 -6.61 14.42 -4.34
C THR A 63 -7.47 13.38 -5.02
N THR A 64 -7.95 13.65 -6.23
CA THR A 64 -8.78 12.72 -7.00
C THR A 64 -8.15 11.34 -7.19
N ALA A 65 -6.84 11.19 -6.92
CA ALA A 65 -6.15 9.91 -6.88
C ALA A 65 -6.49 9.02 -5.67
N THR A 66 -6.91 9.57 -4.52
CA THR A 66 -7.36 8.78 -3.35
C THR A 66 -8.84 8.41 -3.44
N THR A 67 -9.62 9.12 -4.26
CA THR A 67 -11.06 8.87 -4.48
C THR A 67 -11.41 8.28 -5.85
N SER A 68 -10.49 8.30 -6.82
CA SER A 68 -10.68 7.60 -8.10
C SER A 68 -10.71 6.10 -7.88
N LYS A 69 -11.60 5.42 -8.60
CA LYS A 69 -11.74 3.97 -8.55
C LYS A 69 -10.51 3.25 -9.13
N TRP A 70 -9.87 3.85 -10.14
CA TRP A 70 -8.74 3.24 -10.87
C TRP A 70 -7.59 4.23 -11.12
N PRO A 71 -7.05 4.87 -10.07
CA PRO A 71 -6.13 6.00 -10.19
C PRO A 71 -4.82 5.61 -10.88
N LEU A 72 -4.36 4.38 -10.69
CA LEU A 72 -3.16 3.87 -11.36
C LEU A 72 -3.43 3.62 -12.85
N TYR A 73 -4.54 2.95 -13.18
CA TYR A 73 -4.92 2.70 -14.57
C TYR A 73 -5.11 3.99 -15.36
N ASP A 74 -5.86 4.95 -14.81
CA ASP A 74 -6.20 6.21 -15.49
C ASP A 74 -4.94 7.02 -15.86
N LYS A 75 -3.92 7.02 -14.98
CA LYS A 75 -2.64 7.71 -15.22
C LYS A 75 -1.86 7.15 -16.40
N PHE A 76 -1.90 5.84 -16.60
CA PHE A 76 -1.12 5.17 -17.65
C PHE A 76 -1.94 4.94 -18.93
N TYR A 77 -3.27 5.06 -18.88
CA TYR A 77 -4.15 4.72 -19.99
C TYR A 77 -3.77 5.44 -21.30
N GLN A 78 -3.65 6.76 -21.28
CA GLN A 78 -3.31 7.54 -22.47
C GLN A 78 -1.92 7.19 -23.01
N ALA A 79 -0.91 7.14 -22.13
CA ALA A 79 0.46 6.82 -22.52
C ALA A 79 0.58 5.44 -23.19
N VAL A 80 -0.16 4.44 -22.69
CA VAL A 80 -0.17 3.09 -23.28
C VAL A 80 -0.92 3.06 -24.62
N LYS A 81 -1.98 3.87 -24.78
CA LYS A 81 -2.78 3.90 -26.02
C LYS A 81 -2.13 4.68 -27.14
N GLU A 82 -1.47 5.79 -26.84
CA GLU A 82 -0.93 6.70 -27.84
C GLU A 82 0.43 6.23 -28.38
N ASP A 83 1.34 5.81 -27.49
CA ASP A 83 2.68 5.41 -27.88
C ASP A 83 3.28 4.37 -26.90
N PRO A 84 2.78 3.12 -26.96
CA PRO A 84 3.26 2.06 -26.08
C PRO A 84 4.76 1.76 -26.26
N ALA A 85 5.35 2.10 -27.42
CA ALA A 85 6.77 1.89 -27.70
C ALA A 85 7.69 2.80 -26.85
N LYS A 86 7.17 3.88 -26.26
CA LYS A 86 7.91 4.69 -25.27
C LYS A 86 8.10 3.97 -23.94
N LEU A 87 7.27 2.99 -23.63
CA LEU A 87 7.36 2.20 -22.41
C LEU A 87 8.36 1.06 -22.60
N LYS A 88 9.65 1.41 -22.56
CA LYS A 88 10.77 0.48 -22.82
C LYS A 88 11.16 -0.41 -21.63
N PHE A 89 10.32 -0.47 -20.60
CA PHE A 89 10.59 -1.22 -19.38
C PHE A 89 9.41 -2.13 -19.05
N LYS A 90 9.72 -3.26 -18.42
CA LYS A 90 8.71 -4.20 -17.93
C LYS A 90 8.03 -3.65 -16.69
N PHE A 91 6.74 -3.94 -16.56
CA PHE A 91 5.95 -3.52 -15.40
C PHE A 91 5.75 -4.69 -14.44
N HIS A 92 6.08 -4.47 -13.18
CA HIS A 92 5.74 -5.37 -12.08
C HIS A 92 4.89 -4.58 -11.08
N ILE A 93 3.60 -4.91 -11.02
CA ILE A 93 2.63 -4.22 -10.17
C ILE A 93 2.33 -5.13 -8.98
N MET A 94 2.53 -4.62 -7.77
CA MET A 94 2.36 -5.38 -6.53
C MET A 94 1.30 -4.71 -5.65
N TYR A 95 0.39 -5.51 -5.11
CA TYR A 95 -0.61 -5.07 -4.14
C TYR A 95 -0.63 -6.01 -2.93
N GLY A 96 -1.08 -5.50 -1.80
CA GLY A 96 -1.26 -6.30 -0.59
C GLY A 96 -2.60 -7.02 -0.62
N GLN A 97 -2.64 -8.26 -0.14
CA GLN A 97 -3.88 -9.03 -0.01
C GLN A 97 -4.99 -8.28 0.75
N PHE A 98 -4.60 -7.43 1.71
CA PHE A 98 -5.50 -6.63 2.53
C PHE A 98 -5.29 -5.12 2.32
N ASP A 99 -4.78 -4.71 1.14
CA ASP A 99 -4.68 -3.31 0.79
C ASP A 99 -6.08 -2.67 0.76
N PHE A 100 -6.20 -1.45 1.30
CA PHE A 100 -7.43 -0.69 1.25
C PHE A 100 -7.64 -0.02 -0.13
N MET A 101 -6.57 0.08 -0.93
CA MET A 101 -6.61 0.55 -2.31
C MET A 101 -7.13 -0.55 -3.24
N ASN A 102 -7.86 -0.15 -4.29
CA ASN A 102 -8.48 -1.09 -5.23
C ASN A 102 -7.45 -1.79 -6.13
N SER A 103 -7.12 -3.05 -5.82
CA SER A 103 -6.20 -3.90 -6.59
C SER A 103 -6.65 -4.15 -8.04
N GLU A 104 -7.95 -4.11 -8.31
CA GLU A 104 -8.53 -4.22 -9.66
C GLU A 104 -7.91 -3.20 -10.63
N ALA A 105 -7.49 -2.03 -10.12
CA ALA A 105 -6.80 -1.01 -10.92
C ALA A 105 -5.44 -1.52 -11.46
N GLY A 106 -4.69 -2.24 -10.62
CA GLY A 106 -3.43 -2.87 -11.01
C GLY A 106 -3.64 -3.97 -12.04
N GLU A 107 -4.61 -4.86 -11.82
CA GLU A 107 -4.96 -5.93 -12.75
C GLU A 107 -5.37 -5.39 -14.13
N LYS A 108 -6.22 -4.35 -14.15
CA LYS A 108 -6.63 -3.67 -15.39
C LYS A 108 -5.45 -3.06 -16.13
N LEU A 109 -4.52 -2.44 -15.40
CA LEU A 109 -3.34 -1.86 -16.01
C LEU A 109 -2.42 -2.95 -16.61
N VAL A 110 -2.21 -4.06 -15.90
CA VAL A 110 -1.44 -5.20 -16.42
C VAL A 110 -2.07 -5.74 -17.70
N LYS A 111 -3.40 -5.88 -17.73
CA LYS A 111 -4.12 -6.31 -18.94
C LYS A 111 -3.88 -5.34 -20.09
N LEU A 112 -4.06 -4.04 -19.88
CA LEU A 112 -3.84 -3.01 -20.89
C LEU A 112 -2.40 -3.03 -21.44
N LEU A 113 -1.39 -3.13 -20.56
CA LEU A 113 0.01 -3.16 -20.95
C LEU A 113 0.35 -4.40 -21.78
N ASN A 114 -0.18 -5.56 -21.41
CA ASN A 114 0.04 -6.82 -22.14
C ASN A 114 -0.67 -6.83 -23.49
N GLU A 115 -1.89 -6.30 -23.59
CA GLU A 115 -2.59 -6.11 -24.87
C GLU A 115 -1.80 -5.24 -25.84
N ASN A 116 -1.01 -4.30 -25.32
CA ASN A 116 -0.15 -3.41 -26.10
C ASN A 116 1.32 -3.87 -26.16
N LYS A 117 1.61 -5.15 -25.83
CA LYS A 117 2.94 -5.79 -25.93
C LYS A 117 4.06 -5.12 -25.12
N VAL A 118 3.73 -4.39 -24.05
CA VAL A 118 4.71 -3.73 -23.17
C VAL A 118 5.33 -4.72 -22.18
N GLY A 119 4.60 -5.78 -21.82
CA GLY A 119 5.05 -6.79 -20.87
C GLY A 119 4.87 -6.36 -19.42
N ALA A 120 3.84 -6.90 -18.79
CA ALA A 120 3.46 -6.57 -17.42
C ALA A 120 3.04 -7.81 -16.63
N LYS A 121 3.29 -7.78 -15.32
CA LYS A 121 2.87 -8.82 -14.38
C LYS A 121 2.26 -8.20 -13.12
N TYR A 122 1.23 -8.86 -12.61
CA TYR A 122 0.59 -8.53 -11.34
C TYR A 122 1.02 -9.53 -10.27
N TYR A 123 1.19 -9.04 -9.04
CA TYR A 123 1.54 -9.83 -7.88
C TYR A 123 0.72 -9.39 -6.68
N GLU A 124 0.32 -10.35 -5.87
CA GLU A 124 -0.29 -10.12 -4.57
C GLU A 124 0.68 -10.55 -3.47
N ILE A 125 0.89 -9.68 -2.49
CA ILE A 125 1.72 -9.94 -1.32
C ILE A 125 0.82 -10.47 -0.21
N SER A 126 1.14 -11.68 0.26
CA SER A 126 0.41 -12.36 1.32
C SER A 126 0.43 -11.55 2.61
N GLU A 127 -0.71 -11.46 3.29
CA GLU A 127 -0.87 -10.68 4.53
C GLU A 127 -0.46 -9.19 4.45
N GLY A 128 -0.17 -8.66 3.26
CA GLY A 128 0.23 -7.26 3.06
C GLY A 128 -0.95 -6.30 3.06
N GLY A 129 -0.77 -5.11 3.61
CA GLY A 129 -1.66 -3.96 3.43
C GLY A 129 -1.11 -3.01 2.36
N HIS A 130 -1.37 -1.71 2.51
CA HIS A 130 -0.89 -0.73 1.53
C HIS A 130 0.64 -0.55 1.56
N ASN A 131 1.24 -0.67 2.74
CA ASN A 131 2.68 -0.51 2.92
C ASN A 131 3.34 -1.89 2.95
N LEU A 132 3.39 -2.54 1.79
CA LEU A 132 3.83 -3.94 1.61
C LEU A 132 5.11 -4.29 2.38
N TYR A 133 6.13 -3.43 2.29
CA TYR A 133 7.43 -3.62 2.93
C TYR A 133 7.39 -3.52 4.46
N ILE A 134 6.36 -2.87 5.02
CA ILE A 134 6.13 -2.80 6.47
C ILE A 134 5.26 -3.98 6.91
N ASP A 135 4.19 -4.24 6.15
CA ASP A 135 3.17 -5.22 6.52
C ASP A 135 3.65 -6.67 6.35
N ASN A 136 4.39 -6.97 5.28
CA ASN A 136 5.08 -8.25 5.08
C ASN A 136 6.42 -8.06 4.33
N PRO A 137 7.50 -7.69 5.04
CA PRO A 137 8.82 -7.50 4.43
C PRO A 137 9.38 -8.77 3.81
N PHE A 138 9.07 -9.95 4.37
CA PHE A 138 9.65 -11.22 3.91
C PHE A 138 9.14 -11.57 2.51
N ASP A 139 7.82 -11.57 2.31
CA ASP A 139 7.22 -11.89 1.01
C ASP A 139 7.52 -10.79 -0.01
N THR A 140 7.44 -9.51 0.39
CA THR A 140 7.79 -8.38 -0.47
C THR A 140 9.23 -8.48 -0.99
N ASN A 141 10.21 -8.69 -0.11
CA ASN A 141 11.62 -8.76 -0.50
C ASN A 141 11.91 -10.01 -1.34
N GLN A 142 11.33 -11.15 -0.97
CA GLN A 142 11.45 -12.38 -1.75
C GLN A 142 10.88 -12.19 -3.16
N LYS A 143 9.73 -11.53 -3.30
CA LYS A 143 9.12 -11.25 -4.61
C LYS A 143 9.99 -10.34 -5.46
N ILE A 144 10.54 -9.28 -4.87
CA ILE A 144 11.46 -8.36 -5.55
C ILE A 144 12.70 -9.13 -6.01
N PHE A 145 13.30 -9.95 -5.15
CA PHE A 145 14.44 -10.78 -5.50
C PHE A 145 14.12 -11.70 -6.70
N GLU A 146 13.00 -12.42 -6.65
CA GLU A 146 12.55 -13.28 -7.75
C GLU A 146 12.39 -12.52 -9.07
N ILE A 147 11.78 -11.33 -9.03
CA ILE A 147 11.60 -10.47 -10.21
C ILE A 147 12.96 -10.10 -10.81
N VAL A 148 13.86 -9.58 -9.99
CA VAL A 148 15.19 -9.12 -10.43
C VAL A 148 16.01 -10.29 -10.98
N SER A 149 16.02 -11.44 -10.29
CA SER A 149 16.75 -12.62 -10.75
C SER A 149 16.20 -13.17 -12.07
N GLN A 150 14.87 -13.24 -12.22
CA GLN A 150 14.25 -13.73 -13.45
C GLN A 150 14.55 -12.82 -14.64
N ASP A 151 14.50 -11.49 -14.44
CA ASP A 151 14.75 -10.54 -15.51
C ASP A 151 16.23 -10.47 -15.89
N ALA A 152 17.15 -10.58 -14.91
CA ALA A 152 18.58 -10.70 -15.19
C ALA A 152 18.90 -11.97 -15.99
N THR A 153 18.31 -13.11 -15.62
CA THR A 153 18.54 -14.37 -16.33
C THR A 153 18.00 -14.33 -17.76
N LYS A 154 16.85 -13.68 -17.99
CA LYS A 154 16.27 -13.52 -19.33
C LYS A 154 17.04 -12.52 -20.20
N ALA A 155 17.67 -11.51 -19.61
CA ALA A 155 18.57 -10.62 -20.35
C ALA A 155 19.78 -11.41 -20.85
N ASN A 156 20.42 -12.20 -19.99
CA ASN A 156 21.62 -12.96 -20.33
C ASN A 156 21.40 -14.12 -21.31
N ASN A 157 20.17 -14.60 -21.49
CA ASN A 157 19.84 -15.70 -22.40
C ASN A 157 19.29 -15.23 -23.76
N ASN A 158 19.17 -13.93 -23.98
CA ASN A 158 18.68 -13.32 -25.23
C ASN A 158 19.77 -12.51 -25.96
N ASP A 159 21.02 -12.59 -25.51
CA ASP A 159 22.24 -12.18 -26.22
C ASP A 159 22.87 -13.38 -26.93
#